data_AF-A0A925TYA7-F1
#
_entry.id   AF-A0A925TYA7-F1
#
_cell.length_a   1.000
_cell.length_b   1.000
_cell.length_c   1.000
_cell.angle_alpha   90.00
_cell.angle_beta   90.00
_cell.angle_gamma   90.00
#
_symmetry.space_group_name_H-M   'P 1'
#
loop_
_entity.id
_entity.type
_entity.pdbx_description
1 polymer ?
#
loop_
_entity_poly.entity_id
_entity_poly.type
_entity_poly.pdbx_seq_one_letter_code
_entity_poly.pdbx_strand_id
1 'polypeptide(L)'
;MSFQAYINNIKAKTGKSPEDFKKIAEKKGLLKPGIKAGEIVKWLKEDFDLGHGHAMAIYAVFKNYKPAEEFKKNKEKPIKKEIKKTAPNKVPKDQSVKNTNKKSVNKKLKFHTTILQGGKTATGIKIPEEIVESLGAGKRPPVRITINGYTYRNTIAVMGGAFMVGVSAEHRKGAGVEGGDEVDVFIELDTEVRIVEVPQEFQKVLNNNADAKKKFESLSNSKKQWLIIPIKDAKTEETKQRRIEKAINLLTEDKV
;
A
#
# COMPACT_ATOMS: atom_id res chain seq x y z
N MET A 1 -9.43 -12.65 8.56
CA MET A 1 -10.07 -11.55 9.32
C MET A 1 -9.57 -10.26 8.70
N SER A 2 -10.49 -9.48 8.11
CA SER A 2 -10.16 -8.26 7.37
C SER A 2 -9.55 -7.19 8.28
N PHE A 3 -8.82 -6.23 7.71
CA PHE A 3 -8.33 -5.06 8.47
C PHE A 3 -9.48 -4.36 9.19
N GLN A 4 -10.63 -4.25 8.52
CA GLN A 4 -11.83 -3.70 9.13
C GLN A 4 -12.36 -4.57 10.27
N ALA A 5 -12.26 -5.91 10.20
CA ALA A 5 -12.55 -6.78 11.32
C ALA A 5 -11.54 -6.61 12.47
N TYR A 6 -10.26 -6.37 12.18
CA TYR A 6 -9.26 -6.00 13.19
C TYR A 6 -9.59 -4.67 13.84
N ILE A 7 -9.91 -3.63 13.07
CA ILE A 7 -10.34 -2.32 13.60
C ILE A 7 -11.66 -2.43 14.35
N ASN A 8 -12.61 -3.23 13.86
CA ASN A 8 -13.88 -3.48 14.54
C ASN A 8 -13.66 -4.27 15.83
N ASN A 9 -12.75 -5.25 15.85
CA ASN A 9 -12.38 -6.00 17.06
C ASN A 9 -11.63 -5.12 18.06
N ILE A 10 -10.76 -4.23 17.58
CA ILE A 10 -10.08 -3.23 18.43
C ILE A 10 -11.12 -2.28 19.00
N LYS A 11 -12.04 -1.76 18.18
CA LYS A 11 -13.13 -0.88 18.61
C LYS A 11 -14.08 -1.59 19.57
N ALA A 12 -14.40 -2.86 19.34
CA ALA A 12 -15.22 -3.68 20.22
C ALA A 12 -14.53 -3.95 21.57
N LYS A 13 -13.20 -4.15 21.58
CA LYS A 13 -12.41 -4.39 22.79
C LYS A 13 -12.10 -3.13 23.59
N THR A 14 -11.84 -2.02 22.92
CA THR A 14 -11.27 -0.80 23.56
C THR A 14 -12.23 0.39 23.57
N GLY A 15 -13.37 0.27 22.87
CA GLY A 15 -14.33 1.34 22.62
C GLY A 15 -13.82 2.45 21.70
N LYS A 16 -12.59 2.34 21.16
CA LYS A 16 -11.88 3.45 20.52
C LYS A 16 -11.65 3.20 19.03
N SER A 17 -11.82 4.25 18.24
CA SER A 17 -11.49 4.25 16.82
C SER A 17 -9.99 4.52 16.60
N PRO A 18 -9.45 4.24 15.40
CA PRO A 18 -8.07 4.59 15.06
C PRO A 18 -7.75 6.09 15.23
N GLU A 19 -8.73 6.96 15.04
CA GLU A 19 -8.61 8.41 15.22
C GLU A 19 -8.51 8.80 16.70
N ASP A 20 -9.17 8.06 17.59
CA ASP A 20 -9.08 8.27 19.04
C ASP A 20 -7.70 7.84 19.56
N PHE A 21 -7.19 6.70 19.09
CA PHE A 21 -5.82 6.28 19.39
C PHE A 21 -4.80 7.31 18.92
N LYS A 22 -5.02 7.96 17.77
CA LYS A 22 -4.15 9.03 17.29
C LYS A 22 -4.13 10.22 18.24
N LYS A 23 -5.30 10.71 18.67
CA LYS A 23 -5.38 11.84 19.63
C LYS A 23 -4.70 11.52 20.96
N ILE A 24 -4.82 10.27 21.43
CA ILE A 24 -4.16 9.84 22.67
C ILE A 24 -2.64 9.73 22.46
N ALA A 25 -2.19 9.18 21.32
CA ALA A 25 -0.78 9.08 20.97
C ALA A 25 -0.13 10.47 20.80
N GLU A 26 -0.84 11.43 20.20
CA GLU A 26 -0.41 12.85 20.09
C GLU A 26 -0.26 13.50 21.46
N LYS A 27 -1.26 13.35 22.35
CA LYS A 27 -1.19 13.85 23.74
C LYS A 27 -0.05 13.21 24.54
N LYS A 28 0.28 11.95 24.26
CA LYS A 28 1.41 11.23 24.87
C LYS A 28 2.75 11.49 24.20
N GLY A 29 2.79 12.23 23.09
CA GLY A 29 4.01 12.51 22.34
C GLY A 29 4.59 11.30 21.58
N LEU A 30 3.80 10.25 21.35
CA LEU A 30 4.18 9.01 20.68
C LEU A 30 4.10 9.09 19.14
N LEU A 31 3.80 10.25 18.59
CA LEU A 31 3.74 10.52 17.14
C LEU A 31 4.87 11.46 16.66
N LYS A 32 5.93 11.61 17.46
CA LYS A 32 7.10 12.42 17.09
C LYS A 32 7.94 11.73 15.99
N PRO A 33 8.59 12.51 15.10
CA PRO A 33 9.57 11.97 14.16
C PRO A 33 10.66 11.19 14.91
N GLY A 34 10.90 9.93 14.52
CA GLY A 34 11.91 9.06 15.15
C GLY A 34 11.39 8.03 16.16
N ILE A 35 10.10 8.07 16.54
CA ILE A 35 9.50 7.04 17.40
C ILE A 35 9.50 5.68 16.71
N LYS A 36 10.04 4.67 17.39
CA LYS A 36 10.12 3.30 16.88
C LYS A 36 8.76 2.62 16.97
N ALA A 37 8.45 1.77 15.99
CA ALA A 37 7.24 0.97 15.98
C ALA A 37 7.03 0.19 17.29
N GLY A 38 8.13 -0.30 17.89
CA GLY A 38 8.11 -1.02 19.15
C GLY A 38 7.58 -0.22 20.34
N GLU A 39 7.77 1.10 20.38
CA GLU A 39 7.29 1.94 21.49
C GLU A 39 5.77 2.13 21.43
N ILE A 40 5.23 2.31 20.22
CA ILE A 40 3.79 2.40 19.99
C ILE A 40 3.12 1.05 20.26
N VAL A 41 3.76 -0.04 19.85
CA VAL A 41 3.25 -1.40 20.11
C VAL A 41 3.27 -1.72 21.61
N LYS A 42 4.33 -1.31 22.32
CA LYS A 42 4.43 -1.46 23.78
C LYS A 42 3.34 -0.68 24.50
N TRP A 43 3.13 0.59 24.14
CA TRP A 43 2.06 1.42 24.70
C TRP A 43 0.66 0.83 24.45
N LEU A 44 0.36 0.39 23.23
CA LEU A 44 -0.95 -0.20 22.89
C LEU A 44 -1.21 -1.52 23.64
N LYS A 45 -0.15 -2.24 23.98
CA LYS A 45 -0.23 -3.43 24.82
C LYS A 45 -0.47 -3.08 26.29
N GLU A 46 0.25 -2.11 26.84
CA GLU A 46 0.17 -1.72 28.26
C GLU A 46 -1.14 -1.00 28.62
N ASP A 47 -1.61 -0.09 27.76
CA ASP A 47 -2.79 0.73 28.06
C ASP A 47 -4.11 0.12 27.59
N PHE A 48 -4.08 -0.78 26.61
CA PHE A 48 -5.29 -1.27 25.92
C PHE A 48 -5.33 -2.79 25.72
N ASP A 49 -4.36 -3.53 26.29
CA ASP A 49 -4.22 -4.98 26.19
C ASP A 49 -4.27 -5.50 24.72
N LEU A 50 -3.76 -4.69 23.80
CA LEU A 50 -3.74 -5.05 22.38
C LEU A 50 -2.57 -5.97 22.08
N GLY A 51 -2.88 -7.19 21.64
CA GLY A 51 -1.90 -8.13 21.11
C GLY A 51 -1.13 -7.55 19.91
N HIS A 52 0.09 -8.05 19.69
CA HIS A 52 1.07 -7.50 18.73
C HIS A 52 0.49 -7.20 17.33
N GLY A 53 -0.34 -8.09 16.78
CA GLY A 53 -0.98 -7.87 15.47
C GLY A 53 -2.00 -6.72 15.44
N HIS A 54 -2.78 -6.53 16.51
CA HIS A 54 -3.72 -5.41 16.63
C HIS A 54 -2.98 -4.08 16.84
N ALA A 55 -1.92 -4.11 17.64
CA ALA A 55 -1.07 -2.95 17.86
C ALA A 55 -0.36 -2.51 16.56
N MET A 56 0.10 -3.47 15.76
CA MET A 56 0.72 -3.17 14.47
C MET A 56 -0.28 -2.64 13.43
N ALA A 57 -1.54 -3.07 13.50
CA ALA A 57 -2.62 -2.51 12.68
C ALA A 57 -2.85 -1.01 12.99
N ILE A 58 -2.86 -0.62 14.26
CA ILE A 58 -2.96 0.80 14.67
C ILE A 58 -1.69 1.58 14.31
N TYR A 59 -0.50 1.01 14.52
CA TYR A 59 0.75 1.64 14.10
C TYR A 59 0.82 1.88 12.58
N ALA A 60 0.31 0.96 11.76
CA ALA A 60 0.22 1.15 10.32
C ALA A 60 -0.67 2.33 9.92
N VAL A 61 -1.74 2.61 10.70
CA VAL A 61 -2.56 3.83 10.54
C VAL A 61 -1.76 5.08 10.88
N PHE A 62 -0.87 5.02 11.88
CA PHE A 62 -0.03 6.16 12.28
C PHE A 62 1.11 6.46 11.31
N LYS A 63 1.79 5.42 10.78
CA LYS A 63 2.95 5.58 9.88
C LYS A 63 2.60 6.21 8.54
N ASN A 64 1.34 6.10 8.10
CA ASN A 64 0.84 6.75 6.88
C ASN A 64 0.47 8.23 7.08
N TYR A 65 0.86 8.84 8.21
CA TYR A 65 0.67 10.26 8.49
C TYR A 65 2.04 10.96 8.68
N LYS A 66 2.45 11.85 7.77
CA LYS A 66 3.67 12.68 7.93
C LYS A 66 3.34 14.00 8.65
N PRO A 67 4.07 14.41 9.72
CA PRO A 67 3.94 15.73 10.35
C PRO A 67 4.54 16.86 9.49
N ALA A 68 3.98 18.06 9.62
CA ALA A 68 4.18 19.19 8.69
C ALA A 68 5.52 19.97 8.81
N GLU A 69 6.52 19.52 9.57
CA GLU A 69 7.62 20.41 9.99
C GLU A 69 8.93 20.34 9.19
N GLU A 70 9.13 19.37 8.30
CA GLU A 70 10.39 19.28 7.53
C GLU A 70 10.46 20.22 6.31
N PHE A 71 9.42 21.00 6.02
CA PHE A 71 9.35 21.90 4.86
C PHE A 71 10.12 23.23 5.01
N LYS A 72 10.71 23.54 6.17
CA LYS A 72 11.30 24.86 6.43
C LYS A 72 12.80 25.02 6.12
N LYS A 73 13.55 23.96 5.78
CA LYS A 73 15.04 24.08 5.72
C LYS A 73 15.70 24.18 4.34
N ASN A 74 14.98 24.11 3.21
CA ASN A 74 15.63 24.04 1.89
C ASN A 74 15.17 25.11 0.88
N LYS A 75 14.82 26.32 1.36
CA LYS A 75 14.44 27.47 0.52
C LYS A 75 15.43 28.63 0.62
N GLU A 76 16.73 28.38 0.46
CA GLU A 76 17.68 29.47 0.17
C GLU A 76 18.75 29.00 -0.83
N LYS A 77 18.50 29.23 -2.12
CA LYS A 77 19.38 30.06 -2.98
C LYS A 77 18.75 30.33 -4.36
N PRO A 78 19.09 31.47 -4.99
CA PRO A 78 18.17 32.25 -5.82
C PRO A 78 18.48 32.16 -7.32
N ILE A 79 17.49 32.43 -8.17
CA ILE A 79 17.72 32.89 -9.55
C ILE A 79 16.98 34.22 -9.72
N LYS A 80 17.76 35.30 -9.81
CA LYS A 80 17.29 36.64 -10.19
C LYS A 80 17.03 36.66 -11.70
N LYS A 81 15.91 37.24 -12.13
CA LYS A 81 15.89 38.22 -13.23
C LYS A 81 14.65 39.08 -13.15
N GLU A 82 14.88 40.36 -13.44
CA GLU A 82 14.07 41.52 -13.12
C GLU A 82 12.74 41.59 -13.88
N ILE A 83 11.68 41.97 -13.15
CA ILE A 83 10.56 42.73 -13.73
C ILE A 83 10.48 44.04 -12.94
N LYS A 84 10.51 45.14 -13.69
CA LYS A 84 10.56 46.52 -13.21
C LYS A 84 9.32 46.88 -12.38
N LYS A 85 9.59 47.68 -11.34
CA LYS A 85 8.67 48.33 -10.40
C LYS A 85 7.71 49.30 -11.11
N THR A 86 6.49 49.40 -10.57
CA THR A 86 5.93 50.66 -10.06
C THR A 86 4.83 50.32 -9.04
N ALA A 87 4.92 50.93 -7.86
CA ALA A 87 4.11 50.72 -6.65
C ALA A 87 2.99 51.80 -6.57
N PRO A 88 2.23 52.01 -5.46
CA PRO A 88 2.14 51.26 -4.19
C PRO A 88 0.69 51.12 -3.59
N ASN A 89 0.62 50.42 -2.45
CA ASN A 89 -0.24 50.67 -1.27
C ASN A 89 -1.77 50.52 -1.33
N LYS A 90 -2.32 49.52 -0.62
CA LYS A 90 -2.84 49.61 0.78
C LYS A 90 -3.54 48.30 1.19
N VAL A 91 -3.30 47.90 2.44
CA VAL A 91 -3.99 46.89 3.27
C VAL A 91 -4.41 47.69 4.54
N PRO A 92 -5.47 47.43 5.37
CA PRO A 92 -6.12 46.14 5.72
C PRO A 92 -7.66 46.16 6.02
N LYS A 93 -8.12 44.99 6.51
CA LYS A 93 -9.28 44.66 7.38
C LYS A 93 -10.58 44.28 6.66
N ASP A 94 -11.42 43.40 7.17
CA ASP A 94 -11.38 42.20 8.03
C ASP A 94 -12.84 41.66 7.93
N GLN A 95 -13.02 40.35 8.07
CA GLN A 95 -14.29 39.64 8.32
C GLN A 95 -15.30 39.52 7.15
N SER A 96 -15.37 38.33 6.54
CA SER A 96 -16.33 37.30 6.95
C SER A 96 -16.36 36.11 5.97
N VAL A 97 -16.13 34.93 6.53
CA VAL A 97 -16.72 33.62 6.21
C VAL A 97 -16.92 33.25 4.73
N LYS A 98 -16.20 32.21 4.26
CA LYS A 98 -16.78 31.00 3.65
C LYS A 98 -15.71 29.94 3.34
N ASN A 99 -15.81 28.85 4.11
CA ASN A 99 -15.66 27.44 3.73
C ASN A 99 -15.04 27.14 2.34
N THR A 100 -13.97 26.33 2.29
CA THR A 100 -14.00 24.96 1.69
C THR A 100 -12.61 24.30 1.63
N ASN A 101 -12.52 23.16 2.33
CA ASN A 101 -11.78 21.93 2.02
C ASN A 101 -10.62 21.95 0.99
N LYS A 102 -9.42 21.57 1.44
CA LYS A 102 -8.41 20.93 0.57
C LYS A 102 -8.06 19.53 1.08
N LYS A 103 -8.69 18.55 0.43
CA LYS A 103 -8.52 17.10 0.56
C LYS A 103 -7.07 16.67 0.35
N SER A 104 -6.60 15.71 1.13
CA SER A 104 -5.51 14.81 0.75
C SER A 104 -5.99 13.90 -0.38
N VAL A 105 -5.49 14.09 -1.59
CA VAL A 105 -5.91 13.32 -2.77
C VAL A 105 -4.77 12.40 -3.18
N ASN A 106 -5.02 11.08 -3.14
CA ASN A 106 -4.22 10.09 -3.85
C ASN A 106 -4.22 10.50 -5.32
N LYS A 107 -3.09 11.00 -5.84
CA LYS A 107 -3.06 11.64 -7.15
C LYS A 107 -3.15 10.56 -8.23
N LYS A 108 -4.37 10.33 -8.72
CA LYS A 108 -4.64 9.51 -9.90
C LYS A 108 -4.17 10.28 -11.14
N LEU A 109 -3.09 9.80 -11.75
CA LEU A 109 -2.48 10.39 -12.94
C LEU A 109 -3.08 9.72 -14.18
N LYS A 110 -3.32 10.48 -15.24
CA LYS A 110 -3.80 9.98 -16.54
C LYS A 110 -2.71 10.17 -17.58
N PHE A 111 -2.51 9.18 -18.42
CA PHE A 111 -1.68 9.30 -19.62
C PHE A 111 -2.22 8.38 -20.71
N HIS A 112 -1.89 8.71 -21.96
CA HIS A 112 -2.26 7.93 -23.13
C HIS A 112 -1.07 7.08 -23.56
N THR A 113 -1.29 5.82 -23.94
CA THR A 113 -0.22 4.90 -24.34
C THR A 113 -0.74 3.76 -25.20
N THR A 114 0.18 3.06 -25.87
CA THR A 114 -0.11 1.84 -26.63
C THR A 114 0.19 0.60 -25.78
N ILE A 115 -0.67 -0.41 -25.85
CA ILE A 115 -0.40 -1.72 -25.26
C ILE A 115 0.63 -2.45 -26.12
N LEU A 116 1.85 -2.58 -25.60
CA LEU A 116 2.96 -3.23 -26.30
C LEU A 116 2.90 -4.74 -26.11
N GLN A 117 2.93 -5.50 -27.19
CA GLN A 117 3.07 -6.95 -27.17
C GLN A 117 4.46 -7.37 -27.62
N GLY A 118 5.18 -8.08 -26.76
CA GLY A 118 6.50 -8.66 -27.03
C GLY A 118 6.44 -10.20 -27.06
N GLY A 119 6.90 -10.79 -28.16
CA GLY A 119 6.86 -12.25 -28.34
C GLY A 119 5.43 -12.82 -28.31
N LYS A 120 5.27 -14.03 -27.78
CA LYS A 120 3.97 -14.73 -27.80
C LYS A 120 2.97 -14.25 -26.74
N THR A 121 3.44 -13.90 -25.54
CA THR A 121 2.56 -13.65 -24.38
C THR A 121 2.93 -12.45 -23.54
N ALA A 122 4.12 -11.86 -23.70
CA ALA A 122 4.50 -10.71 -22.91
C ALA A 122 3.75 -9.48 -23.43
N THR A 123 3.02 -8.81 -22.54
CA THR A 123 2.24 -7.63 -22.90
C THR A 123 2.29 -6.62 -21.77
N GLY A 124 2.45 -5.35 -22.10
CA GLY A 124 2.68 -4.30 -21.12
C GLY A 124 2.51 -2.91 -21.69
N ILE A 125 2.47 -1.93 -20.81
CA ILE A 125 2.42 -0.50 -21.16
C ILE A 125 3.70 0.18 -20.69
N LYS A 126 4.18 1.14 -21.48
CA LYS A 126 5.30 1.99 -21.09
C LYS A 126 4.79 3.15 -20.26
N ILE A 127 5.39 3.36 -19.09
CA ILE A 127 5.06 4.48 -18.21
C ILE A 127 6.03 5.62 -18.50
N PRO A 128 5.55 6.84 -18.81
CA PRO A 128 6.42 8.01 -18.94
C PRO A 128 7.17 8.30 -17.65
N GLU A 129 8.43 8.74 -17.76
CA GLU A 129 9.29 9.01 -16.60
C GLU A 129 8.69 10.09 -15.68
N GLU A 130 8.10 11.13 -16.26
CA GLU A 130 7.38 12.20 -15.53
C GLU A 130 6.25 11.66 -14.62
N ILE A 131 5.59 10.57 -15.02
CA ILE A 131 4.54 9.92 -14.24
C ILE A 131 5.16 9.16 -13.07
N VAL A 132 6.27 8.44 -13.30
CA VAL A 132 7.00 7.71 -12.25
C VAL A 132 7.58 8.67 -11.20
N GLU A 133 8.17 9.78 -11.64
CA GLU A 133 8.67 10.84 -10.77
C GLU A 133 7.53 11.48 -9.96
N SER A 134 6.38 11.74 -10.61
CA SER A 134 5.19 12.29 -9.96
C SER A 134 4.59 11.36 -8.91
N LEU A 135 4.78 10.04 -9.03
CA LEU A 135 4.39 9.08 -7.99
C LEU A 135 5.31 9.15 -6.76
N GLY A 136 6.57 9.57 -6.90
CA GLY A 136 7.45 9.89 -5.77
C GLY A 136 7.86 8.71 -4.87
N ALA A 137 7.75 7.47 -5.36
CA ALA A 137 8.00 6.24 -4.58
C ALA A 137 9.16 5.39 -5.15
N GLY A 138 10.13 6.04 -5.80
CA GLY A 138 11.31 5.41 -6.38
C GLY A 138 11.06 4.79 -7.75
N LYS A 139 11.98 3.92 -8.21
CA LYS A 139 11.98 3.38 -9.58
C LYS A 139 10.99 2.24 -9.83
N ARG A 140 10.53 1.56 -8.76
CA ARG A 140 9.68 0.36 -8.86
C ARG A 140 8.48 0.41 -7.91
N PRO A 141 7.67 1.47 -7.95
CA PRO A 141 6.57 1.61 -7.00
C PRO A 141 5.45 0.61 -7.28
N PRO A 142 4.77 0.11 -6.23
CA PRO A 142 3.51 -0.60 -6.37
C PRO A 142 2.42 0.39 -6.79
N VAL A 143 1.61 -0.01 -7.75
CA VAL A 143 0.63 0.87 -8.42
C VAL A 143 -0.69 0.16 -8.66
N ARG A 144 -1.76 0.94 -8.73
CA ARG A 144 -3.04 0.54 -9.32
C ARG A 144 -3.17 1.17 -10.69
N ILE A 145 -3.58 0.35 -11.65
CA ILE A 145 -3.76 0.73 -13.04
C ILE A 145 -5.23 0.53 -13.37
N THR A 146 -5.86 1.56 -13.93
CA THR A 146 -7.22 1.48 -14.48
C THR A 146 -7.17 1.67 -16.00
N ILE A 147 -7.72 0.72 -16.74
CA ILE A 147 -7.89 0.75 -18.20
C ILE A 147 -9.36 0.41 -18.48
N ASN A 148 -10.08 1.22 -19.24
CA ASN A 148 -11.50 1.01 -19.56
C ASN A 148 -12.39 0.69 -18.34
N GLY A 149 -12.10 1.30 -17.18
CA GLY A 149 -12.81 1.05 -15.92
C GLY A 149 -12.37 -0.20 -15.15
N TYR A 150 -11.65 -1.13 -15.79
CA TYR A 150 -11.04 -2.28 -15.12
C TYR A 150 -9.78 -1.86 -14.37
N THR A 151 -9.77 -2.09 -13.05
CA THR A 151 -8.65 -1.71 -12.18
C THR A 151 -7.94 -2.94 -11.64
N TYR A 152 -6.61 -2.98 -11.78
CA TYR A 152 -5.77 -4.03 -11.25
C TYR A 152 -4.52 -3.47 -10.57
N ARG A 153 -3.90 -4.29 -9.74
CA ARG A 153 -2.70 -3.95 -8.96
C ARG A 153 -1.47 -4.58 -9.59
N ASN A 154 -0.41 -3.81 -9.76
CA ASN A 154 0.86 -4.32 -10.24
C ASN A 154 2.03 -3.48 -9.66
N THR A 155 3.25 -3.75 -10.11
CA THR A 155 4.44 -2.99 -9.73
C THR A 155 5.13 -2.51 -11.00
N ILE A 156 5.58 -1.26 -11.01
CA ILE A 156 6.42 -0.75 -12.11
C ILE A 156 7.76 -1.49 -12.10
N ALA A 157 8.17 -1.99 -13.25
CA ALA A 157 9.49 -2.58 -13.47
C ALA A 157 10.34 -1.68 -14.36
N VAL A 158 11.66 -1.78 -14.24
CA VAL A 158 12.61 -1.16 -15.17
C VAL A 158 13.11 -2.26 -16.10
N MET A 159 12.88 -2.12 -17.40
CA MET A 159 13.30 -3.07 -18.43
C MET A 159 14.03 -2.32 -19.54
N GLY A 160 15.33 -2.56 -19.70
CA GLY A 160 16.13 -1.89 -20.73
C GLY A 160 16.16 -0.35 -20.61
N GLY A 161 16.06 0.18 -19.38
CA GLY A 161 15.98 1.62 -19.13
C GLY A 161 14.58 2.23 -19.22
N ALA A 162 13.57 1.49 -19.69
CA ALA A 162 12.18 1.93 -19.73
C ALA A 162 11.38 1.46 -18.50
N PHE A 163 10.48 2.31 -18.00
CA PHE A 163 9.51 1.94 -16.97
C PHE A 163 8.31 1.23 -17.61
N MET A 164 8.03 0.02 -17.15
CA MET A 164 7.02 -0.87 -17.74
C MET A 164 6.08 -1.41 -16.67
N VAL A 165 4.81 -1.59 -17.04
CA VAL A 165 3.84 -2.36 -16.26
C VAL A 165 3.24 -3.44 -17.13
N GLY A 166 3.23 -4.68 -16.64
CA GLY A 166 2.62 -5.80 -17.35
C GLY A 166 1.09 -5.71 -17.38
N VAL A 167 0.50 -6.07 -18.51
CA VAL A 167 -0.93 -6.30 -18.70
C VAL A 167 -1.11 -7.78 -19.06
N SER A 168 -1.35 -8.62 -18.06
CA SER A 168 -1.50 -10.07 -18.26
C SER A 168 -2.71 -10.40 -19.15
N ALA A 169 -2.79 -11.63 -19.65
CA ALA A 169 -3.97 -12.09 -20.40
C ALA A 169 -5.28 -11.93 -19.61
N GLU A 170 -5.24 -12.11 -18.28
CA GLU A 170 -6.38 -11.87 -17.39
C GLU A 170 -6.81 -10.39 -17.39
N HIS A 171 -5.85 -9.48 -17.19
CA HIS A 171 -6.15 -8.04 -17.13
C HIS A 171 -6.57 -7.48 -18.50
N ARG A 172 -6.01 -8.02 -19.59
CA ARG A 172 -6.44 -7.68 -20.96
C ARG A 172 -7.89 -8.05 -21.21
N LYS A 173 -8.28 -9.30 -20.87
CA LYS A 173 -9.67 -9.74 -20.96
C LYS A 173 -10.60 -8.90 -20.08
N GLY A 174 -10.18 -8.60 -18.86
CA GLY A 174 -10.96 -7.77 -17.93
C GLY A 174 -11.15 -6.33 -18.37
N ALA A 175 -10.15 -5.75 -19.04
CA ALA A 175 -10.21 -4.38 -19.58
C ALA A 175 -10.77 -4.30 -21.02
N GLY A 176 -10.94 -5.45 -21.70
CA GLY A 176 -11.38 -5.50 -23.10
C GLY A 176 -10.37 -4.88 -24.05
N VAL A 177 -9.09 -5.23 -23.91
CA VAL A 177 -7.99 -4.65 -24.70
C VAL A 177 -7.01 -5.71 -25.20
N GLU A 178 -6.36 -5.45 -26.32
CA GLU A 178 -5.40 -6.33 -26.99
C GLU A 178 -4.03 -5.65 -27.18
N GLY A 179 -3.06 -6.42 -27.67
CA GLY A 179 -1.75 -5.87 -28.02
C GLY A 179 -1.86 -4.99 -29.27
N GLY A 180 -1.36 -3.77 -29.21
CA GLY A 180 -1.45 -2.77 -30.28
C GLY A 180 -2.48 -1.67 -30.00
N ASP A 181 -3.39 -1.87 -29.05
CA ASP A 181 -4.44 -0.89 -28.75
C ASP A 181 -3.88 0.39 -28.11
N GLU A 182 -4.44 1.53 -28.51
CA GLU A 182 -4.25 2.82 -27.86
C GLU A 182 -5.27 3.00 -26.73
N VAL A 183 -4.78 3.27 -25.53
CA VAL A 183 -5.61 3.31 -24.32
C VAL A 183 -5.29 4.51 -23.43
N ASP A 184 -6.34 5.04 -22.83
CA ASP A 184 -6.24 5.96 -21.70
C ASP A 184 -6.02 5.17 -20.42
N VAL A 185 -4.87 5.38 -19.79
CA VAL A 185 -4.48 4.71 -18.56
C VAL A 185 -4.54 5.68 -17.40
N PHE A 186 -5.18 5.24 -16.32
CA PHE A 186 -5.01 5.90 -15.03
C PHE A 186 -4.09 5.09 -14.13
N ILE A 187 -3.18 5.78 -13.45
CA ILE A 187 -2.24 5.17 -12.52
C ILE A 187 -2.20 5.93 -11.20
N GLU A 188 -2.14 5.19 -10.11
CA GLU A 188 -1.95 5.73 -8.77
C GLU A 188 -1.08 4.80 -7.92
N LEU A 189 -0.50 5.31 -6.84
CA LEU A 189 0.24 4.47 -5.90
C LEU A 189 -0.70 3.49 -5.19
N ASP A 190 -0.30 2.22 -5.17
CA ASP A 190 -0.94 1.19 -4.34
C ASP A 190 -0.34 1.27 -2.93
N THR A 191 -0.91 2.15 -2.11
CA THR A 191 -0.56 2.29 -0.68
C THR A 191 -1.35 1.35 0.22
N GLU A 192 -2.25 0.56 -0.35
CA GLU A 192 -3.04 -0.40 0.40
C GLU A 192 -2.18 -1.55 0.92
N VAL A 193 -2.31 -1.81 2.22
CA VAL A 193 -1.63 -2.91 2.90
C VAL A 193 -2.22 -4.24 2.41
N ARG A 194 -1.40 -5.02 1.71
CA ARG A 194 -1.75 -6.38 1.29
C ARG A 194 -1.73 -7.32 2.49
N ILE A 195 -2.90 -7.56 3.09
CA ILE A 195 -3.06 -8.54 4.16
C ILE A 195 -3.29 -9.91 3.53
N VAL A 196 -2.42 -10.86 3.88
CA VAL A 196 -2.61 -12.26 3.52
C VAL A 196 -3.39 -12.91 4.64
N GLU A 197 -4.67 -13.24 4.39
CA GLU A 197 -5.49 -13.95 5.36
C GLU A 197 -5.10 -15.43 5.39
N VAL A 198 -4.43 -15.84 6.47
CA VAL A 198 -4.06 -17.23 6.70
C VAL A 198 -5.29 -18.00 7.22
N PRO A 199 -5.72 -19.10 6.58
CA PRO A 199 -6.78 -19.96 7.12
C PRO A 199 -6.43 -20.43 8.53
N GLN A 200 -7.40 -20.43 9.45
CA GLN A 200 -7.15 -20.71 10.87
C GLN A 200 -6.49 -22.08 11.08
N GLU A 201 -6.89 -23.10 10.32
CA GLU A 201 -6.32 -24.44 10.38
C GLU A 201 -4.85 -24.44 9.97
N PHE A 202 -4.51 -23.73 8.88
CA PHE A 202 -3.12 -23.59 8.47
C PHE A 202 -2.29 -22.82 9.50
N GLN A 203 -2.87 -21.76 10.09
CA GLN A 203 -2.23 -21.01 11.17
C GLN A 203 -1.96 -21.87 12.41
N LYS A 204 -2.88 -22.77 12.78
CA LYS A 204 -2.67 -23.73 13.87
C LYS A 204 -1.47 -24.64 13.60
N VAL A 205 -1.39 -25.20 12.39
CA VAL A 205 -0.27 -26.07 12.02
C VAL A 205 1.05 -25.29 11.96
N LEU A 206 1.06 -24.07 11.43
CA LEU A 206 2.23 -23.19 11.47
C LEU A 206 2.67 -22.90 12.92
N ASN A 207 1.74 -22.64 13.84
CA ASN A 207 2.11 -22.38 15.24
C ASN A 207 2.75 -23.59 15.92
N ASN A 208 2.49 -24.81 15.45
CA ASN A 208 3.11 -26.04 15.94
C ASN A 208 4.44 -26.36 15.26
N ASN A 209 4.85 -25.62 14.22
CA ASN A 209 6.12 -25.81 13.51
C ASN A 209 6.85 -24.48 13.36
N ALA A 210 7.80 -24.22 14.28
CA ALA A 210 8.51 -22.95 14.37
C ALA A 210 9.32 -22.61 13.11
N ASP A 211 9.94 -23.61 12.47
CA ASP A 211 10.74 -23.42 11.26
C ASP A 211 9.86 -23.07 10.06
N ALA A 212 8.76 -23.83 9.87
CA ALA A 212 7.79 -23.55 8.82
C ALA A 212 7.16 -22.17 9.01
N LYS A 213 6.85 -21.78 10.26
CA LYS A 213 6.31 -20.46 10.58
C LYS A 213 7.28 -19.34 10.25
N LYS A 214 8.53 -19.45 10.71
CA LYS A 214 9.57 -18.45 10.43
C LYS A 214 9.80 -18.31 8.92
N LYS A 215 9.86 -19.44 8.19
CA LYS A 215 9.99 -19.42 6.74
C LYS A 215 8.79 -18.74 6.10
N PHE A 216 7.57 -19.15 6.48
CA PHE A 216 6.33 -18.59 5.96
C PHE A 216 6.26 -17.08 6.19
N GLU A 217 6.61 -16.59 7.38
CA GLU A 217 6.62 -15.17 7.73
C GLU A 217 7.63 -14.37 6.89
N SER A 218 8.76 -14.97 6.50
CA SER A 218 9.79 -14.37 5.64
C SER A 218 9.39 -14.27 4.16
N LEU A 219 8.39 -15.04 3.71
CA LEU A 219 7.96 -15.05 2.31
C LEU A 219 7.33 -13.73 1.87
N SER A 220 7.49 -13.40 0.59
CA SER A 220 6.75 -12.32 -0.05
C SER A 220 5.25 -12.63 -0.07
N ASN A 221 4.40 -11.58 -0.12
CA ASN A 221 2.95 -11.75 -0.10
C ASN A 221 2.44 -12.65 -1.25
N SER A 222 3.06 -12.59 -2.43
CA SER A 222 2.70 -13.46 -3.54
C SER A 222 3.00 -14.94 -3.25
N LYS A 223 4.16 -15.23 -2.64
CA LYS A 223 4.51 -16.60 -2.23
C LYS A 223 3.61 -17.10 -1.09
N LYS A 224 3.26 -16.23 -0.13
CA LYS A 224 2.28 -16.56 0.91
C LYS A 224 0.91 -16.88 0.31
N GLN A 225 0.44 -16.09 -0.65
CA GLN A 225 -0.82 -16.32 -1.37
C GLN A 225 -0.78 -17.62 -2.19
N TRP A 226 0.33 -17.92 -2.84
CA TRP A 226 0.50 -19.17 -3.59
C TRP A 226 0.29 -20.42 -2.72
N LEU A 227 0.74 -20.40 -1.47
CA LEU A 227 0.47 -21.48 -0.51
C LEU A 227 -0.98 -21.49 0.00
N ILE A 228 -1.57 -20.30 0.19
CA ILE A 228 -2.89 -20.16 0.82
C ILE A 228 -4.06 -20.43 -0.13
N ILE A 229 -3.98 -19.97 -1.38
CA ILE A 229 -5.07 -20.09 -2.36
C ILE A 229 -5.53 -21.55 -2.49
N PRO A 230 -4.63 -22.54 -2.69
CA PRO A 230 -5.04 -23.94 -2.73
C PRO A 230 -5.73 -24.39 -1.44
N ILE A 231 -5.24 -23.99 -0.26
CA ILE A 231 -5.86 -24.38 1.02
C ILE A 231 -7.27 -23.77 1.13
N LYS A 232 -7.44 -22.50 0.73
CA LYS A 232 -8.71 -21.79 0.78
C LYS A 232 -9.74 -22.36 -0.20
N ASP A 233 -9.30 -22.76 -1.39
CA ASP A 233 -10.17 -23.31 -2.44
C ASP A 233 -10.51 -24.80 -2.23
N ALA A 234 -10.03 -25.42 -1.14
CA ALA A 234 -10.37 -26.79 -0.81
C ALA A 234 -11.82 -26.90 -0.32
N LYS A 235 -12.63 -27.72 -1.01
CA LYS A 235 -14.05 -27.91 -0.68
C LYS A 235 -14.30 -28.97 0.40
N THR A 236 -13.38 -29.91 0.57
CA THR A 236 -13.46 -30.97 1.58
C THR A 236 -12.36 -30.80 2.62
N GLU A 237 -12.64 -31.18 3.86
CA GLU A 237 -11.68 -31.11 4.96
C GLU A 237 -10.44 -31.98 4.68
N GLU A 238 -10.62 -33.17 4.10
CA GLU A 238 -9.52 -34.05 3.70
C GLU A 238 -8.59 -33.38 2.66
N THR A 239 -9.17 -32.72 1.63
CA THR A 239 -8.37 -31.99 0.64
C THR A 239 -7.63 -30.82 1.27
N LYS A 240 -8.27 -30.13 2.22
CA LYS A 240 -7.70 -29.00 2.92
C LYS A 240 -6.51 -29.43 3.78
N GLN A 241 -6.66 -30.50 4.56
CA GLN A 241 -5.59 -31.09 5.37
C GLN A 241 -4.39 -31.51 4.51
N ARG A 242 -4.62 -32.25 3.42
CA ARG A 242 -3.54 -32.64 2.48
C ARG A 242 -2.80 -31.43 1.88
N ARG A 243 -3.52 -30.34 1.58
CA ARG A 243 -2.90 -29.11 1.06
C ARG A 243 -2.13 -28.34 2.15
N ILE A 244 -2.60 -28.38 3.40
CA ILE A 244 -1.89 -27.83 4.56
C ILE A 244 -0.58 -28.59 4.78
N GLU A 245 -0.61 -29.92 4.84
CA GLU A 245 0.58 -30.76 5.00
C GLU A 245 1.59 -30.50 3.88
N LYS A 246 1.11 -30.47 2.62
CA LYS A 246 1.96 -30.13 1.48
C LYS A 246 2.61 -28.75 1.63
N ALA A 247 1.86 -27.74 2.08
CA ALA A 247 2.40 -26.40 2.29
C ALA A 247 3.46 -26.37 3.40
N ILE A 248 3.26 -27.11 4.49
CA ILE A 248 4.25 -27.24 5.57
C ILE A 248 5.52 -27.93 5.07
N ASN A 249 5.39 -29.05 4.33
CA ASN A 249 6.55 -29.76 3.79
C ASN A 249 7.37 -28.86 2.84
N LEU A 250 6.71 -28.08 1.99
CA LEU A 250 7.39 -27.12 1.13
C LEU A 250 8.15 -26.05 1.93
N LEU A 251 7.57 -25.58 3.03
CA LEU A 251 8.20 -24.59 3.92
C LEU A 251 9.40 -25.16 4.68
N THR A 252 9.33 -26.42 5.12
CA THR A 252 10.44 -27.08 5.85
C THR A 252 11.57 -27.53 4.93
N GLU A 253 11.26 -27.93 3.69
CA GLU A 253 12.26 -28.37 2.70
C GLU A 253 12.87 -27.20 1.89
N ASP A 254 12.50 -25.95 2.20
CA ASP A 254 12.90 -24.74 1.47
C ASP A 254 12.61 -24.78 -0.04
N LYS A 255 11.46 -25.32 -0.42
CA LYS A 255 11.01 -25.46 -1.82
C LYS A 255 10.00 -24.37 -2.24
N VAL A 256 10.13 -23.15 -1.68
CA VAL A 256 9.17 -22.02 -1.79
C VAL A 256 9.73 -20.76 -2.41
#